data_AF-A0A522H4P8-F1
#
_entry.id   AF-A0A522H4P8-F1
#
_cell.length_a   1.000
_cell.length_b   1.000
_cell.length_c   1.000
_cell.angle_alpha   90.00
_cell.angle_beta   90.00
_cell.angle_gamma   90.00
#
_symmetry.space_group_name_H-M   'P 1'
#
loop_
_entity.id
_entity.type
_entity.pdbx_description
1 polymer ?
#
loop_
_entity_poly.entity_id
_entity_poly.type
_entity_poly.pdbx_seq_one_letter_code
_entity_poly.pdbx_strand_id
1 'polypeptide(L)'
;MSRLRVYHEQQPQTPQAIHHQHDDIAARLASIGIRFERWQANQPIKPGATQDEVIAAYREDIDRLIREKGYRSVDVISLTPDHPERAALRTKFLSEHTHSEDEVRFFVAGSGQFTLHMDDKVYDILCEQGDLIGVPGGTRHWFDMSESPCFVAIRLFTNPQGWVAQFTGNEIAQRFPRMPPAPVESA
;
A
#
# COMPACT_ATOMS: atom_id res chain seq x y z
N MET A 1 -13.61 -3.92 -2.47
CA MET A 1 -13.76 -2.59 -1.85
C MET A 1 -12.67 -2.40 -0.82
N SER A 2 -12.04 -1.22 -0.80
CA SER A 2 -11.05 -0.81 0.19
C SER A 2 -11.57 -1.02 1.62
N ARG A 3 -10.67 -1.32 2.56
CA ARG A 3 -11.05 -1.60 3.95
C ARG A 3 -9.97 -1.17 4.93
N LEU A 4 -10.38 -0.63 6.07
CA LEU A 4 -9.54 -0.48 7.26
C LEU A 4 -10.06 -1.37 8.38
N ARG A 5 -9.18 -2.11 9.04
CA ARG A 5 -9.44 -2.79 10.32
C ARG A 5 -8.46 -2.26 11.35
N VAL A 6 -8.94 -1.93 12.54
CA VAL A 6 -8.09 -1.48 13.66
C VAL A 6 -8.12 -2.51 14.76
N TYR A 7 -6.96 -2.91 15.23
CA TYR A 7 -6.77 -3.88 16.29
C TYR A 7 -5.96 -3.27 17.43
N HIS A 8 -6.12 -3.82 18.62
CA HIS A 8 -5.10 -3.72 19.66
C HIS A 8 -4.00 -4.76 19.40
N GLU A 9 -2.73 -4.44 19.67
CA GLU A 9 -1.59 -5.31 19.34
C GLU A 9 -1.66 -6.71 20.02
N GLN A 10 -2.39 -6.81 21.14
CA GLN A 10 -2.59 -8.05 21.89
C GLN A 10 -3.79 -8.89 21.44
N GLN A 11 -4.67 -8.34 20.58
CA GLN A 11 -5.94 -8.97 20.19
C GLN A 11 -6.07 -9.10 18.66
N PRO A 12 -5.18 -9.86 18.00
CA PRO A 12 -5.09 -9.89 16.53
C PRO A 12 -6.30 -10.52 15.83
N GLN A 13 -7.15 -11.24 16.57
CA GLN A 13 -8.32 -11.93 16.03
C GLN A 13 -9.60 -11.09 16.07
N THR A 14 -9.60 -9.97 16.81
CA THR A 14 -10.81 -9.19 17.08
C THR A 14 -10.55 -7.72 16.75
N PRO A 15 -10.98 -7.25 15.57
CA PRO A 15 -10.85 -5.82 15.25
C PRO A 15 -11.77 -5.02 16.18
N GLN A 16 -11.21 -3.95 16.74
CA GLN A 16 -11.95 -2.96 17.54
C GLN A 16 -12.79 -2.02 16.66
N ALA A 17 -12.40 -1.85 15.40
CA ALA A 17 -13.15 -1.08 14.41
C ALA A 17 -12.92 -1.63 12.99
N ILE A 18 -13.93 -1.51 12.13
CA ILE A 18 -13.86 -1.84 10.71
C ILE A 18 -14.54 -0.71 9.92
N HIS A 19 -13.85 -0.21 8.89
CA HIS A 19 -14.36 0.82 7.99
C HIS A 19 -14.25 0.33 6.54
N HIS A 20 -15.29 0.63 5.75
CA HIS A 20 -15.38 0.27 4.33
C HIS A 20 -15.64 1.47 3.42
N GLN A 21 -16.20 2.55 3.98
CA GLN A 21 -16.39 3.79 3.23
C GLN A 21 -15.06 4.53 3.15
N HIS A 22 -14.71 4.96 1.94
CA HIS A 22 -13.43 5.60 1.68
C HIS A 22 -13.20 6.82 2.57
N ASP A 23 -14.22 7.67 2.76
CA ASP A 23 -14.12 8.89 3.58
C ASP A 23 -13.90 8.57 5.06
N ASP A 24 -14.53 7.52 5.59
CA ASP A 24 -14.30 7.06 6.97
C ASP A 24 -12.88 6.51 7.15
N ILE A 25 -12.39 5.75 6.17
CA ILE A 25 -11.01 5.24 6.15
C ILE A 25 -10.03 6.42 6.14
N ALA A 26 -10.23 7.38 5.23
CA ALA A 26 -9.38 8.55 5.08
C ALA A 26 -9.37 9.40 6.35
N ALA A 27 -10.53 9.69 6.94
CA ALA A 27 -10.63 10.45 8.18
C ALA A 27 -9.93 9.73 9.35
N ARG A 28 -10.09 8.41 9.46
CA ARG A 28 -9.45 7.62 10.51
C ARG A 28 -7.93 7.59 10.34
N LEU A 29 -7.43 7.38 9.13
CA LEU A 29 -6.00 7.36 8.83
C LEU A 29 -5.37 8.75 8.99
N ALA A 30 -6.05 9.81 8.59
CA ALA A 30 -5.58 11.19 8.77
C ALA A 30 -5.39 11.54 10.26
N SER A 31 -6.26 11.03 11.15
CA SER A 31 -6.15 11.25 12.60
C SER A 31 -4.87 10.70 13.23
N ILE A 32 -4.19 9.77 12.53
CA ILE A 32 -2.90 9.18 12.93
C ILE A 32 -1.76 9.58 11.99
N GLY A 33 -1.96 10.60 11.15
CA GLY A 33 -0.92 11.12 10.24
C GLY A 33 -0.67 10.28 8.98
N ILE A 34 -1.54 9.32 8.66
CA ILE A 34 -1.44 8.49 7.45
C ILE A 34 -2.29 9.12 6.35
N ARG A 35 -1.69 9.35 5.18
CA ARG A 35 -2.40 9.89 4.01
C ARG A 35 -3.12 8.76 3.30
N PHE A 36 -4.40 8.98 2.97
CA PHE A 36 -5.19 8.08 2.15
C PHE A 36 -6.07 8.91 1.21
N GLU A 37 -5.91 8.73 -0.10
CA GLU A 37 -6.62 9.50 -1.13
C GLU A 37 -7.22 8.58 -2.20
N ARG A 38 -8.21 9.06 -2.93
CA ARG A 38 -8.76 8.40 -4.13
C ARG A 38 -8.41 9.23 -5.36
N TRP A 39 -7.73 8.64 -6.34
CA TRP A 39 -7.49 9.30 -7.63
C TRP A 39 -8.28 8.63 -8.75
N GLN A 40 -8.53 9.40 -9.80
CA GLN A 40 -9.18 8.93 -11.02
C GLN A 40 -8.28 9.23 -12.21
N ALA A 41 -8.18 8.27 -13.12
CA ALA A 41 -7.41 8.47 -14.33
C ALA A 41 -8.09 9.54 -15.20
N ASN A 42 -7.33 10.49 -15.72
CA ASN A 42 -7.85 11.49 -16.65
C ASN A 42 -8.09 10.93 -18.07
N GLN A 43 -7.59 9.72 -18.33
CA GLN A 43 -7.76 8.99 -19.58
C GLN A 43 -7.82 7.47 -19.32
N PRO A 44 -8.45 6.68 -20.21
CA PRO A 44 -8.49 5.22 -20.05
C PRO A 44 -7.10 4.58 -20.10
N ILE A 45 -6.84 3.64 -19.19
CA ILE A 45 -5.61 2.84 -19.16
C ILE A 45 -5.93 1.45 -19.70
N LYS A 46 -5.19 1.01 -20.71
CA LYS A 46 -5.36 -0.33 -21.30
C LYS A 46 -4.55 -1.37 -20.52
N PRO A 47 -5.01 -2.63 -20.44
CA PRO A 47 -4.17 -3.73 -19.98
C PRO A 47 -2.87 -3.78 -20.80
N GLY A 48 -1.73 -3.88 -20.11
CA GLY A 48 -0.40 -3.86 -20.75
C GLY A 48 0.12 -2.46 -21.09
N ALA A 49 -0.53 -1.39 -20.61
CA ALA A 49 0.00 -0.03 -20.73
C ALA A 49 1.43 0.07 -20.17
N THR A 50 2.25 0.86 -20.86
CA THR A 50 3.60 1.19 -20.44
C THR A 50 3.60 2.07 -19.19
N GLN A 51 4.74 2.12 -18.49
CA GLN A 51 4.93 3.03 -17.35
C GLN A 51 4.57 4.48 -17.70
N ASP A 52 5.01 4.97 -18.86
CA ASP A 52 4.79 6.36 -19.27
C ASP A 52 3.31 6.65 -19.53
N GLU A 53 2.58 5.71 -20.13
CA GLU A 53 1.12 5.84 -20.34
C GLU A 53 0.36 5.87 -19.01
N VAL A 54 0.75 5.04 -18.05
CA VAL A 54 0.16 5.02 -16.71
C VAL A 54 0.46 6.33 -15.97
N ILE A 55 1.71 6.81 -16.00
CA ILE A 55 2.08 8.09 -15.38
C ILE A 55 1.33 9.25 -16.03
N ALA A 56 1.20 9.26 -17.37
CA ALA A 56 0.46 10.29 -18.09
C ALA A 56 -1.00 10.34 -17.66
N ALA A 57 -1.62 9.19 -17.39
CA ALA A 57 -3.02 9.09 -16.97
C ALA A 57 -3.29 9.67 -15.56
N TYR A 58 -2.27 9.80 -14.72
CA TYR A 58 -2.35 10.36 -13.36
C TYR A 58 -1.47 11.60 -13.17
N ARG A 59 -1.06 12.24 -14.27
CA ARG A 59 -0.03 13.29 -14.25
C ARG A 59 -0.38 14.44 -13.32
N GLU A 60 -1.63 14.87 -13.28
CA GLU A 60 -2.09 16.00 -12.47
C GLU A 60 -1.91 15.75 -10.97
N ASP A 61 -2.31 14.57 -10.48
CA ASP A 61 -2.15 14.17 -9.09
C ASP A 61 -0.68 13.94 -8.72
N ILE A 62 0.10 13.33 -9.62
CA ILE A 62 1.54 13.14 -9.45
C ILE A 62 2.24 14.50 -9.33
N ASP A 63 1.97 15.44 -10.23
CA ASP A 63 2.58 16.78 -10.22
C ASP A 63 2.13 17.60 -9.00
N ARG A 64 0.90 17.39 -8.51
CA ARG A 64 0.44 17.94 -7.23
C ARG A 64 1.29 17.39 -6.07
N LEU A 65 1.45 16.08 -5.96
CA LEU A 65 2.28 15.47 -4.91
C LEU A 65 3.75 15.91 -4.96
N ILE A 66 4.33 15.99 -6.16
CA ILE A 66 5.70 16.47 -6.35
C ILE A 66 5.85 17.89 -5.81
N ARG A 67 4.89 18.78 -6.09
CA ARG A 67 4.91 20.17 -5.58
C ARG A 67 4.73 20.24 -4.07
N GLU A 68 3.86 19.41 -3.49
CA GLU A 68 3.58 19.40 -2.05
C GLU A 68 4.73 18.85 -1.21
N LYS A 69 5.38 17.78 -1.67
CA LYS A 69 6.30 16.95 -0.87
C LYS A 69 7.71 16.84 -1.43
N GLY A 70 7.96 17.37 -2.62
CA GLY A 70 9.30 17.38 -3.22
C GLY A 70 9.77 16.01 -3.72
N TYR A 71 8.86 15.11 -4.09
CA TYR A 71 9.22 13.83 -4.71
C TYR A 71 10.05 14.07 -5.99
N ARG A 72 11.10 13.28 -6.18
CA ARG A 72 12.07 13.46 -7.28
C ARG A 72 11.98 12.39 -8.35
N SER A 73 11.47 11.22 -7.99
CA SER A 73 11.32 10.09 -8.90
C SER A 73 9.96 9.44 -8.75
N VAL A 74 9.43 9.00 -9.88
CA VAL A 74 8.18 8.27 -10.00
C VAL A 74 8.44 7.07 -10.89
N ASP A 75 7.96 5.89 -10.48
CA ASP A 75 7.98 4.70 -11.32
C ASP A 75 6.69 3.89 -11.15
N VAL A 76 6.51 2.91 -12.04
CA VAL A 76 5.38 1.98 -12.02
C VAL A 76 5.93 0.57 -11.83
N ILE A 77 5.41 -0.12 -10.83
CA ILE A 77 5.68 -1.54 -10.60
C ILE A 77 4.42 -2.35 -10.80
N SER A 78 4.57 -3.55 -11.35
CA SER A 78 3.50 -4.53 -11.47
C SER A 78 3.96 -5.89 -11.00
N LEU A 79 3.12 -6.60 -10.26
CA LEU A 79 3.36 -8.00 -9.91
C LEU A 79 2.14 -8.85 -10.28
N THR A 80 2.40 -10.00 -10.89
CA THR A 80 1.39 -10.97 -11.33
C THR A 80 1.56 -12.31 -10.61
N PRO A 81 0.54 -13.18 -10.62
CA PRO A 81 0.62 -14.49 -9.96
C PRO A 81 1.71 -15.40 -10.52
N ASP A 82 2.13 -15.18 -11.77
CA ASP A 82 3.15 -15.96 -12.46
C ASP A 82 4.58 -15.47 -12.21
N HIS A 83 4.76 -14.39 -11.42
CA HIS A 83 6.09 -13.87 -11.13
C HIS A 83 6.93 -14.93 -10.38
N PRO A 84 8.10 -15.34 -10.91
CA PRO A 84 8.85 -16.48 -10.38
C PRO A 84 9.32 -16.26 -8.93
N GLU A 85 9.64 -15.02 -8.58
CA GLU A 85 10.11 -14.65 -7.24
C GLU A 85 8.99 -14.20 -6.29
N ARG A 86 7.70 -14.35 -6.64
CA ARG A 86 6.59 -13.82 -5.83
C ARG A 86 6.64 -14.25 -4.37
N ALA A 87 6.98 -15.52 -4.12
CA ALA A 87 7.02 -16.07 -2.77
C ALA A 87 8.15 -15.43 -1.94
N ALA A 88 9.34 -15.31 -2.53
CA ALA A 88 10.50 -14.70 -1.88
C ALA A 88 10.28 -13.21 -1.62
N LEU A 89 9.74 -12.48 -2.59
CA LEU A 89 9.35 -11.07 -2.43
C LEU A 89 8.31 -10.90 -1.32
N ARG A 90 7.29 -11.77 -1.30
CA ARG A 90 6.23 -11.71 -0.29
C ARG A 90 6.83 -11.90 1.10
N THR A 91 7.63 -12.94 1.30
CA THR A 91 8.30 -13.20 2.58
C THR A 91 9.09 -11.98 3.08
N LYS A 92 9.79 -11.27 2.18
CA LYS A 92 10.53 -10.05 2.53
C LYS A 92 9.61 -8.92 3.03
N PHE A 93 8.48 -8.71 2.36
CA PHE A 93 7.55 -7.62 2.70
C PHE A 93 6.67 -7.91 3.93
N LEU A 94 6.51 -9.19 4.30
CA LEU A 94 5.71 -9.62 5.46
C LEU A 94 6.39 -9.38 6.81
N SER A 95 7.69 -9.12 6.84
CA SER A 95 8.41 -8.77 8.07
C SER A 95 8.21 -7.30 8.41
N GLU A 96 8.01 -6.98 9.69
CA GLU A 96 7.89 -5.59 10.12
C GLU A 96 9.19 -4.83 9.86
N HIS A 97 9.06 -3.66 9.23
CA HIS A 97 10.17 -2.79 8.90
C HIS A 97 9.76 -1.32 8.98
N THR A 98 10.76 -0.46 8.83
CA THR A 98 10.61 0.99 8.67
C THR A 98 11.41 1.46 7.46
N HIS A 99 11.06 2.64 6.97
CA HIS A 99 11.82 3.37 5.95
C HIS A 99 12.25 4.72 6.52
N SER A 100 13.37 5.27 6.06
CA SER A 100 13.81 6.60 6.50
C SER A 100 13.04 7.73 5.80
N GLU A 101 12.44 7.43 4.65
CA GLU A 101 11.63 8.33 3.85
C GLU A 101 10.16 7.87 3.83
N ASP A 102 9.27 8.76 3.40
CA ASP A 102 7.87 8.45 3.20
C ASP A 102 7.70 7.35 2.14
N GLU A 103 6.85 6.37 2.42
CA GLU A 103 6.40 5.38 1.45
C GLU A 103 5.06 5.81 0.86
N VAL A 104 5.07 6.19 -0.41
CA VAL A 104 3.85 6.50 -1.16
C VAL A 104 3.60 5.45 -2.24
N ARG A 105 2.39 4.88 -2.22
CA ARG A 105 1.90 3.93 -3.20
C ARG A 105 0.52 4.34 -3.68
N PHE A 106 0.35 4.36 -4.99
CA PHE A 106 -0.95 4.52 -5.63
C PHE A 106 -1.28 3.26 -6.44
N PHE A 107 -2.39 2.60 -6.14
CA PHE A 107 -2.80 1.38 -6.83
C PHE A 107 -3.58 1.74 -8.10
N VAL A 108 -2.94 1.55 -9.25
CA VAL A 108 -3.54 1.75 -10.58
C VAL A 108 -4.49 0.59 -10.92
N ALA A 109 -4.15 -0.62 -10.50
CA ALA A 109 -4.95 -1.82 -10.69
C ALA A 109 -4.68 -2.82 -9.58
N GLY A 110 -5.63 -3.71 -9.34
CA GLY A 110 -5.50 -4.77 -8.35
C GLY A 110 -5.55 -4.24 -6.92
N SER A 111 -4.83 -4.91 -6.01
CA SER A 111 -4.87 -4.60 -4.59
C SER A 111 -3.63 -5.01 -3.82
N GLY A 112 -3.47 -4.46 -2.62
CA GLY A 112 -2.42 -4.80 -1.68
C GLY A 112 -2.81 -4.42 -0.26
N GLN A 113 -2.27 -5.13 0.74
CA GLN A 113 -2.59 -4.89 2.14
C GLN A 113 -1.40 -4.27 2.87
N PHE A 114 -1.57 -3.04 3.33
CA PHE A 114 -0.66 -2.39 4.28
C PHE A 114 -1.08 -2.73 5.70
N THR A 115 -0.12 -2.94 6.59
CA THR A 115 -0.41 -3.04 8.01
C THR A 115 0.58 -2.21 8.80
N LEU A 116 0.06 -1.22 9.54
CA LEU A 116 0.83 -0.20 10.26
C LEU A 116 0.75 -0.47 11.76
N HIS A 117 1.88 -0.43 12.45
CA HIS A 117 1.99 -0.66 13.89
C HIS A 117 2.40 0.63 14.61
N MET A 118 1.42 1.27 15.23
CA MET A 118 1.55 2.59 15.87
C MET A 118 1.04 2.52 17.30
N ASP A 119 1.92 2.85 18.24
CA ASP A 119 1.67 2.71 19.68
C ASP A 119 1.23 1.28 20.04
N ASP A 120 0.05 1.11 20.65
CA ASP A 120 -0.57 -0.16 21.05
C ASP A 120 -1.55 -0.71 19.99
N LYS A 121 -1.58 -0.10 18.79
CA LYS A 121 -2.56 -0.39 17.74
C LYS A 121 -1.93 -0.88 16.46
N VAL A 122 -2.70 -1.73 15.77
CA VAL A 122 -2.38 -2.23 14.44
C VAL A 122 -3.50 -1.86 13.49
N TYR A 123 -3.15 -1.13 12.44
CA TYR A 123 -4.05 -0.66 11.38
C TYR A 123 -3.81 -1.50 10.14
N ASP A 124 -4.79 -2.28 9.72
CA ASP A 124 -4.77 -3.12 8.52
C ASP A 124 -5.59 -2.46 7.42
N ILE A 125 -4.94 -2.05 6.34
CA ILE A 125 -5.53 -1.32 5.22
C ILE A 125 -5.42 -2.17 3.97
N LEU A 126 -6.56 -2.65 3.46
CA LEU A 126 -6.66 -3.18 2.11
C LEU A 126 -6.86 -2.00 1.14
N CYS A 127 -5.84 -1.74 0.32
CA CYS A 127 -5.87 -0.76 -0.76
C CYS A 127 -6.25 -1.46 -2.06
N GLU A 128 -7.08 -0.82 -2.87
CA GLU A 128 -7.51 -1.30 -4.18
C GLU A 128 -7.28 -0.24 -5.25
N GLN A 129 -7.65 -0.55 -6.49
CA GLN A 129 -7.61 0.39 -7.60
C GLN A 129 -8.18 1.78 -7.23
N GLY A 130 -7.39 2.80 -7.53
CA GLY A 130 -7.68 4.20 -7.25
C GLY A 130 -7.23 4.67 -5.87
N ASP A 131 -6.77 3.79 -4.98
CA ASP A 131 -6.32 4.19 -3.65
C ASP A 131 -4.84 4.61 -3.65
N LEU A 132 -4.57 5.78 -3.08
CA LEU A 132 -3.25 6.23 -2.65
C LEU A 132 -3.12 5.99 -1.15
N ILE A 133 -2.00 5.41 -0.71
CA ILE A 133 -1.56 5.45 0.68
C ILE A 133 -0.20 6.13 0.78
N GLY A 134 -0.04 7.02 1.77
CA GLY A 134 1.22 7.65 2.13
C GLY A 134 1.55 7.37 3.59
N VAL A 135 2.60 6.57 3.81
CA VAL A 135 3.10 6.16 5.12
C VAL A 135 4.34 6.99 5.45
N PRO A 136 4.33 7.80 6.52
CA PRO A 136 5.48 8.62 6.89
C PRO A 136 6.72 7.79 7.23
N GLY A 137 7.90 8.34 6.94
CA GLY A 137 9.18 7.75 7.36
C GLY A 137 9.20 7.46 8.87
N GLY A 138 9.81 6.33 9.24
CA GLY A 138 9.89 5.84 10.63
C GLY A 138 8.67 5.06 11.11
N THR A 139 7.57 5.03 10.34
CA THR A 139 6.39 4.23 10.71
C THR A 139 6.71 2.74 10.59
N ARG A 140 6.48 1.96 11.65
CA ARG A 140 6.60 0.50 11.61
C ARG A 140 5.45 -0.09 10.82
N HIS A 141 5.74 -0.89 9.82
CA HIS A 141 4.72 -1.51 8.98
C HIS A 141 5.23 -2.78 8.29
N TRP A 142 4.30 -3.50 7.67
CA TRP A 142 4.58 -4.56 6.70
C TRP A 142 3.55 -4.51 5.58
N PHE A 143 3.87 -5.17 4.47
CA PHE A 143 3.03 -5.22 3.28
C PHE A 143 2.79 -6.66 2.85
N ASP A 144 1.53 -7.01 2.62
CA ASP A 144 1.13 -8.29 2.06
C ASP A 144 0.50 -8.07 0.69
N MET A 145 1.15 -8.61 -0.33
CA MET A 145 0.66 -8.62 -1.71
C MET A 145 -0.15 -9.87 -2.06
N SER A 146 -0.55 -10.66 -1.06
CA SER A 146 -1.18 -11.98 -1.23
C SER A 146 -0.23 -13.05 -1.78
N GLU A 147 -0.64 -14.32 -1.63
CA GLU A 147 0.04 -15.46 -2.25
C GLU A 147 -0.04 -15.42 -3.77
N SER A 148 -1.12 -14.82 -4.31
CA SER A 148 -1.34 -14.63 -5.73
C SER A 148 -1.41 -13.13 -6.04
N PRO A 149 -0.26 -12.43 -6.06
CA PRO A 149 -0.23 -10.98 -6.23
C PRO A 149 -0.76 -10.59 -7.60
N CYS A 150 -1.62 -9.58 -7.61
CA CYS A 150 -2.12 -8.98 -8.83
C CYS A 150 -2.32 -7.49 -8.57
N PHE A 151 -1.33 -6.68 -8.93
CA PHE A 151 -1.44 -5.23 -8.83
C PHE A 151 -0.51 -4.51 -9.80
N VAL A 152 -0.89 -3.26 -10.10
CA VAL A 152 -0.04 -2.24 -10.71
C VAL A 152 -0.05 -1.05 -9.79
N ALA A 153 1.11 -0.56 -9.37
CA ALA A 153 1.23 0.55 -8.45
C ALA A 153 2.24 1.59 -8.93
N ILE A 154 1.87 2.87 -8.81
CA ILE A 154 2.80 4.00 -8.94
C ILE A 154 3.48 4.19 -7.59
N ARG A 155 4.80 4.38 -7.62
CA ARG A 155 5.62 4.67 -6.45
C ARG A 155 6.25 6.05 -6.60
N LEU A 156 6.15 6.87 -5.56
CA LEU A 156 6.81 8.18 -5.52
C LEU A 156 7.89 8.15 -4.45
N PHE A 157 9.06 8.73 -4.75
CA PHE A 157 10.21 8.77 -3.84
C PHE A 157 10.86 10.15 -3.83
N THR A 158 11.26 10.61 -2.65
CA THR A 158 12.13 11.78 -2.44
C THR A 158 13.58 11.41 -2.73
N ASN A 159 14.00 10.22 -2.28
CA ASN A 159 15.31 9.63 -2.49
C ASN A 159 15.20 8.13 -2.76
N PRO A 160 15.69 7.62 -3.92
CA PRO A 160 15.73 6.20 -4.23
C PRO A 160 16.57 5.33 -3.27
N GLN A 161 17.32 5.90 -2.33
CA GLN A 161 18.02 5.13 -1.28
C GLN A 161 17.21 5.02 0.02
N GLY A 162 16.19 5.86 0.22
CA GLY A 162 15.43 5.93 1.46
C GLY A 162 14.35 4.88 1.65
N TRP A 163 14.01 4.13 0.59
CA TRP A 163 13.07 3.00 0.64
C TRP A 163 13.71 1.68 1.09
N VAL A 164 15.00 1.67 1.44
CA VAL A 164 15.63 0.47 1.99
C VAL A 164 14.95 0.11 3.30
N ALA A 165 14.42 -1.12 3.38
CA ALA A 165 13.73 -1.61 4.57
C ALA A 165 14.71 -1.82 5.72
N GLN A 166 14.42 -1.19 6.86
CA GLN A 166 15.09 -1.42 8.13
C GLN A 166 14.21 -2.32 8.99
N PHE A 167 14.52 -3.62 9.03
CA PHE A 167 13.73 -4.60 9.78
C PHE A 167 13.83 -4.38 11.28
N THR A 168 12.69 -4.44 11.97
CA THR A 168 12.64 -4.25 13.42
C THR A 168 13.06 -5.50 14.20
N GLY A 169 13.00 -6.67 13.55
CA GLY A 169 13.20 -7.98 14.18
C GLY A 169 11.99 -8.47 14.98
N ASN A 170 10.90 -7.69 15.05
CA ASN A 170 9.68 -8.09 15.74
C ASN A 170 8.84 -9.04 14.89
N GLU A 171 8.35 -10.12 15.50
CA GLU A 171 7.51 -11.12 14.84
C GLU A 171 6.02 -10.78 14.86
N ILE A 172 5.64 -9.59 15.34
CA ILE A 172 4.24 -9.14 15.45
C ILE A 172 3.44 -9.35 14.15
N ALA A 173 4.07 -9.13 13.00
CA ALA A 173 3.44 -9.29 11.69
C ALA A 173 2.90 -10.71 11.44
N GLN A 174 3.45 -11.74 12.10
CA GLN A 174 2.99 -13.13 11.98
C GLN A 174 1.65 -13.39 12.68
N ARG A 175 1.27 -12.52 13.62
CA ARG A 175 0.08 -12.70 14.47
C ARG A 175 -1.20 -12.16 13.83
N PHE A 176 -1.07 -11.25 12.86
CA PHE A 176 -2.20 -10.55 12.25
C PHE A 176 -2.68 -11.19 10.94
N PRO A 177 -3.94 -10.97 10.55
CA PRO A 177 -4.50 -11.56 9.33
C PRO A 177 -3.70 -11.22 8.07
N ARG A 178 -3.47 -12.22 7.23
CA ARG A 178 -2.86 -12.07 5.91
C ARG A 178 -3.89 -11.69 4.86
N MET A 179 -3.41 -11.10 3.76
CA MET A 179 -4.24 -10.82 2.59
C MET A 179 -4.60 -12.14 1.90
N PRO A 180 -5.88 -12.49 1.76
CA PRO A 180 -6.27 -13.67 0.99
C PRO A 180 -5.97 -13.45 -0.51
N PRO A 181 -5.81 -14.52 -1.31
CA PRO A 181 -5.84 -14.39 -2.76
C PRO A 181 -7.14 -13.75 -3.22
N ALA A 182 -7.06 -12.90 -4.24
CA ALA A 182 -8.25 -12.41 -4.92
C ALA A 182 -9.09 -13.64 -5.37
N PRO A 183 -10.42 -13.61 -5.24
CA PRO A 183 -11.25 -14.68 -5.76
C PRO A 183 -10.94 -14.83 -7.25
N VAL A 184 -10.71 -16.06 -7.69
CA VAL A 184 -10.63 -16.37 -9.12
C VAL A 184 -12.02 -16.08 -9.67
N GLU A 185 -12.19 -14.98 -10.39
CA GLU A 185 -13.41 -14.77 -11.15
C GLU A 185 -13.48 -15.90 -12.19
N SER A 186 -14.42 -16.81 -11.98
CA SER A 186 -14.82 -17.78 -12.99
C SER A 186 -15.27 -16.98 -14.21
N ALA A 187 -14.49 -17.08 -15.29
CA ALA A 187 -14.82 -16.50 -16.60
C ALA A 187 -16.20 -16.96 -17.11
#